data_AF-A0A8T6WHJ2-F1
#
_entry.id   AF-A0A8T6WHJ2-F1
#
_cell.length_a   1.000
_cell.length_b   1.000
_cell.length_c   1.000
_cell.angle_alpha   90.00
_cell.angle_beta   90.00
_cell.angle_gamma   90.00
#
_symmetry.space_group_name_H-M   'P 1'
#
loop_
_entity.id
_entity.type
_entity.pdbx_description
1 polymer ?
#
loop_
_entity_poly.entity_id
_entity_poly.type
_entity_poly.pdbx_seq_one_letter_code
_entity_poly.pdbx_strand_id
1 'polypeptide(L)'
;LYEETLNIELVPGKFNKWEIEKVNELKPKYMSDEWLHWRRGGRLDARTVRISATTRVGTSNYKAPGGLMRVTAEEIEGRLNEVVISGDFFMLPMDAIANLENTL
;
A
#
# COMPACT_ATOMS: atom_id res chain seq x y z
N LEU A 1 -18.78 -25.34 10.44
CA LEU A 1 -18.97 -24.40 9.30
C LEU A 1 -18.01 -24.68 8.13
N TYR A 2 -16.68 -24.49 8.23
CA TYR A 2 -15.80 -24.72 7.07
C TYR A 2 -15.71 -26.20 6.65
N GLU A 3 -15.52 -27.12 7.61
CA GLU A 3 -15.49 -28.57 7.35
C GLU A 3 -16.80 -29.08 6.75
N GLU A 4 -17.93 -28.62 7.26
CA GLU A 4 -19.26 -28.98 6.78
C GLU A 4 -19.57 -28.39 5.39
N THR A 5 -19.23 -27.11 5.16
CA THR A 5 -19.50 -26.43 3.88
C THR A 5 -18.62 -26.95 2.75
N LEU A 6 -17.35 -27.25 3.05
CA LEU A 6 -16.39 -27.75 2.06
C LEU A 6 -16.35 -29.29 2.00
N ASN A 7 -17.04 -29.96 2.93
CA ASN A 7 -17.01 -31.41 3.12
C ASN A 7 -15.57 -31.95 3.22
N ILE A 8 -14.75 -31.30 4.06
CA ILE A 8 -13.36 -31.65 4.33
C ILE A 8 -13.11 -31.77 5.84
N GLU A 9 -12.07 -32.51 6.21
CA GLU A 9 -11.56 -32.55 7.59
C GLU A 9 -10.35 -31.61 7.70
N LEU A 10 -10.38 -30.68 8.66
CA LEU A 10 -9.30 -29.74 8.93
C LEU A 10 -8.41 -30.30 10.04
N VAL A 11 -7.20 -30.70 9.65
CA VAL A 11 -6.19 -31.14 10.62
C VAL A 11 -5.30 -29.96 11.01
N PRO A 12 -5.11 -29.67 12.31
CA PRO A 12 -4.19 -28.63 12.75
C PRO A 12 -2.76 -28.88 12.25
N GLY A 13 -2.26 -27.99 11.41
CA GLY A 13 -0.87 -28.00 10.95
C GLY A 13 0.11 -27.57 12.05
N LYS A 14 1.28 -28.19 12.09
CA LYS A 14 2.43 -27.68 12.86
C LYS A 14 3.48 -27.17 11.87
N PHE A 15 4.06 -26.02 12.18
CA PHE A 15 5.15 -25.51 11.37
C PHE A 15 6.32 -26.49 11.36
N ASN A 16 6.81 -26.81 10.16
CA ASN A 16 8.05 -27.54 9.98
C ASN A 16 9.25 -26.60 10.16
N LYS A 17 10.46 -27.16 10.24
CA LYS A 17 11.69 -26.38 10.48
C LYS A 17 11.91 -25.28 9.44
N TRP A 18 11.69 -25.58 8.16
CA TRP A 18 11.84 -24.62 7.07
C TRP A 18 10.83 -23.47 7.17
N GLU A 19 9.58 -23.76 7.51
CA GLU A 19 8.55 -22.72 7.69
C GLU A 19 8.89 -21.81 8.87
N ILE A 20 9.38 -22.38 9.99
CA ILE A 20 9.82 -21.60 11.15
C ILE A 20 10.99 -20.68 10.76
N GLU A 21 11.99 -21.22 10.04
CA GLU A 21 13.12 -20.44 9.54
C GLU A 21 12.65 -19.32 8.61
N LYS A 22 11.73 -19.61 7.70
CA LYS A 22 11.20 -18.61 6.75
C LYS A 22 10.39 -17.52 7.44
N VAL A 23 9.57 -17.89 8.42
CA VAL A 23 8.84 -16.93 9.26
C VAL A 23 9.84 -16.02 10.00
N ASN A 24 10.89 -16.58 10.58
CA ASN A 24 11.90 -15.81 11.29
C ASN A 24 12.71 -14.89 10.37
N GLU A 25 12.98 -15.30 9.13
CA GLU A 25 13.62 -14.47 8.10
C GLU A 25 12.73 -13.27 7.71
N LEU A 26 11.43 -13.50 7.55
CA LEU A 26 10.47 -12.50 7.07
C LEU A 26 9.95 -11.57 8.17
N LYS A 27 9.94 -12.04 9.41
CA LYS A 27 9.39 -11.31 10.56
C LYS A 27 10.02 -9.93 10.76
N PRO A 28 11.36 -9.73 10.68
CA PRO A 28 11.96 -8.41 10.75
C PRO A 28 11.43 -7.44 9.70
N LYS A 29 11.24 -7.89 8.46
CA LYS A 29 10.67 -7.07 7.38
C LYS A 29 9.24 -6.68 7.70
N TYR A 30 8.37 -7.64 8.03
CA TYR A 30 6.95 -7.36 8.25
C TYR A 30 6.66 -6.61 9.56
N MET A 31 7.63 -6.57 10.49
CA MET A 31 7.56 -5.78 11.72
C MET A 31 8.36 -4.47 11.64
N SER A 32 9.03 -4.17 10.52
CA SER A 32 9.81 -2.94 10.39
C SER A 32 8.90 -1.71 10.26
N ASP A 33 9.37 -0.57 10.77
CA ASP A 33 8.69 0.72 10.60
C ASP A 33 8.52 1.04 9.11
N GLU A 34 9.55 0.77 8.32
CA GLU A 34 9.55 0.92 6.86
C GLU A 34 8.40 0.15 6.19
N TRP A 35 8.15 -1.11 6.59
CA TRP A 35 7.05 -1.89 6.03
C TRP A 35 5.68 -1.41 6.52
N LEU A 36 5.54 -1.21 7.84
CA LEU A 36 4.29 -0.76 8.46
C LEU A 36 3.85 0.62 7.97
N HIS A 37 4.80 1.40 7.45
CA HIS A 37 4.60 2.76 6.99
C HIS A 37 5.05 2.99 5.55
N TRP A 38 5.22 1.92 4.76
CA TRP A 38 5.75 1.94 3.39
C TRP A 38 4.97 2.89 2.47
N ARG A 39 3.66 3.03 2.70
CA ARG A 39 2.78 3.96 1.97
C ARG A 39 2.40 5.20 2.77
N ARG A 40 3.26 5.68 3.67
CA ARG A 40 3.18 7.08 4.10
C ARG A 40 3.57 7.96 2.91
N GLY A 41 2.66 8.08 1.93
CA GLY A 41 2.51 9.35 1.24
C GLY A 41 2.46 10.39 2.35
N GLY A 42 3.42 11.32 2.32
CA GLY A 42 3.85 12.11 3.46
C GLY A 42 2.69 12.51 4.34
N ARG A 43 2.90 12.43 5.66
CA ARG A 43 2.00 12.71 6.80
C ARG A 43 1.33 14.10 6.69
N LEU A 44 0.56 14.28 5.65
CA LEU A 44 -0.07 15.50 5.20
C LEU A 44 -1.52 15.08 5.01
N ASP A 45 -2.29 15.35 6.06
CA ASP A 45 -3.75 15.35 6.07
C ASP A 45 -4.29 16.50 5.17
N ALA A 46 -3.65 16.68 4.01
CA ALA A 46 -3.70 17.88 3.20
C ALA A 46 -4.97 17.87 2.36
N ARG A 47 -6.02 18.47 2.92
CA ARG A 47 -6.69 19.55 2.17
C ARG A 47 -5.59 20.42 1.57
N THR A 48 -5.40 20.38 0.26
CA THR A 48 -4.36 21.09 -0.52
C THR A 48 -3.58 22.14 0.29
N VAL A 49 -2.40 21.78 0.78
CA VAL A 49 -1.56 22.69 1.57
C VAL A 49 -0.48 23.24 0.65
N ARG A 50 -0.40 24.56 0.56
CA ARG A 50 0.74 25.24 -0.06
C ARG A 50 1.90 25.20 0.92
N ILE A 51 2.93 24.42 0.62
CA ILE A 51 4.11 24.27 1.49
C ILE A 51 5.05 25.47 1.32
N SER A 52 5.13 26.02 0.11
CA SER A 52 5.98 27.19 -0.21
C SER A 52 5.36 28.04 -1.32
N ALA A 53 6.04 29.12 -1.73
CA ALA A 53 5.57 29.93 -2.84
C ALA A 53 5.35 29.10 -4.13
N THR A 54 6.14 28.04 -4.32
CA THR A 54 6.24 27.23 -5.54
C THR A 54 5.82 25.76 -5.35
N THR A 55 5.64 25.30 -4.11
CA THR A 55 5.32 23.90 -3.78
C THR A 55 3.89 23.75 -3.24
N ARG A 56 3.15 22.80 -3.80
CA ARG A 56 1.80 22.43 -3.38
C ARG A 56 1.73 20.93 -3.14
N VAL A 57 1.08 20.51 -2.06
CA VAL A 57 0.71 19.10 -1.86
C VAL A 57 -0.79 18.99 -1.71
N GLY A 58 -1.40 18.05 -2.44
CA GLY A 58 -2.83 17.79 -2.37
C GLY A 58 -3.14 16.30 -2.34
N THR A 59 -4.23 15.97 -1.66
CA THR A 59 -4.78 14.61 -1.64
C THR A 59 -6.19 14.62 -2.25
N SER A 60 -6.45 13.65 -3.14
CA SER A 60 -7.76 13.42 -3.75
C SER A 60 -8.18 11.97 -3.58
N ASN A 61 -9.49 11.74 -3.40
CA ASN A 61 -10.06 10.40 -3.26
C ASN A 61 -11.07 10.14 -4.39
N TYR A 62 -11.03 8.95 -4.96
CA TYR A 62 -11.94 8.49 -6.00
C TYR A 62 -12.51 7.12 -5.64
N LYS A 63 -13.85 7.00 -5.64
CA LYS A 63 -14.53 5.72 -5.42
C LYS A 63 -14.74 5.02 -6.76
N ALA A 64 -13.93 3.99 -7.03
CA ALA A 64 -14.08 3.14 -8.19
C ALA A 64 -14.92 1.89 -7.84
N PRO A 65 -15.52 1.20 -8.84
CA PRO A 65 -16.21 -0.07 -8.61
C PRO A 65 -15.35 -1.17 -7.95
N GLY A 66 -14.01 -1.06 -8.04
CA GLY A 66 -13.05 -2.02 -7.47
C GLY A 66 -12.37 -1.56 -6.18
N GLY A 67 -12.79 -0.44 -5.58
CA GLY A 67 -12.20 0.10 -4.35
C GLY A 67 -12.05 1.61 -4.36
N LEU A 68 -11.73 2.16 -3.19
CA LEU A 68 -11.29 3.52 -2.98
C LEU A 68 -9.84 3.68 -3.44
N MET A 69 -9.61 4.65 -4.32
CA MET A 69 -8.29 5.14 -4.68
C MET A 69 -8.04 6.50 -4.03
N ARG A 70 -6.88 6.66 -3.43
CA ARG A 70 -6.38 7.90 -2.84
C ARG A 70 -5.08 8.26 -3.53
N VAL A 71 -5.02 9.48 -4.06
CA VAL A 71 -3.82 10.03 -4.71
C VAL A 71 -3.34 11.20 -3.88
N THR A 72 -2.08 11.17 -3.47
CA THR A 72 -1.37 12.29 -2.86
C THR A 72 -0.26 12.71 -3.81
N ALA A 73 -0.26 13.97 -4.22
CA ALA A 73 0.69 14.49 -5.19
C ALA A 73 1.36 15.76 -4.67
N GLU A 74 2.67 15.86 -4.92
CA GLU A 74 3.46 17.07 -4.76
C GLU A 74 3.68 17.73 -6.13
N GLU A 75 3.33 19.00 -6.23
CA GLU A 75 3.58 19.85 -7.38
C GLU A 75 4.63 20.90 -7.02
N ILE A 76 5.68 21.00 -7.83
CA ILE A 76 6.70 22.05 -7.75
C ILE A 76 6.70 22.80 -9.09
N GLU A 77 6.41 24.10 -9.05
CA GLU A 77 6.45 24.98 -10.23
C GLU A 77 5.62 24.48 -11.43
N GLY A 78 4.45 23.87 -11.16
CA GLY A 78 3.57 23.34 -12.21
C GLY A 78 3.94 21.96 -12.73
N ARG A 79 4.94 21.29 -12.13
CA ARG A 79 5.33 19.90 -12.44
C ARG A 79 5.04 18.98 -11.27
N LEU A 80 4.57 17.78 -11.56
CA LEU A 80 4.48 16.72 -10.57
C LEU A 80 5.91 16.30 -10.19
N ASN A 81 6.22 16.39 -8.89
CA ASN A 81 7.50 15.98 -8.33
C ASN A 81 7.40 14.58 -7.73
N GLU A 82 6.30 14.29 -7.04
CA GLU A 82 6.04 13.00 -6.42
C GLU A 82 4.55 12.69 -6.43
N VAL A 83 4.19 11.44 -6.71
CA VAL A 83 2.81 10.94 -6.66
C VAL A 83 2.78 9.62 -5.92
N VAL A 84 1.92 9.52 -4.92
CA VAL A 84 1.66 8.29 -4.18
C VAL A 84 0.19 7.92 -4.34
N ILE A 85 -0.04 6.72 -4.86
CA ILE A 85 -1.36 6.13 -5.04
C ILE A 85 -1.54 5.06 -3.96
N SER A 86 -2.64 5.14 -3.22
CA SER A 86 -2.96 4.22 -2.14
C SER A 86 -4.46 3.93 -2.12
N GLY A 87 -4.89 2.92 -1.37
CA GLY A 87 -6.30 2.55 -1.35
C GLY A 87 -6.54 1.09 -1.00
N ASP A 88 -7.81 0.69 -1.03
CA ASP A 88 -8.28 -0.68 -0.79
C ASP A 88 -8.67 -1.38 -2.10
N PHE A 89 -7.94 -1.09 -3.17
CA PHE A 89 -8.11 -1.71 -4.49
C PHE A 89 -7.06 -2.81 -4.73
N PHE A 90 -7.36 -3.70 -5.67
CA PHE A 90 -6.44 -4.72 -6.14
C PHE A 90 -5.91 -4.35 -7.52
N MET A 91 -4.60 -4.48 -7.72
CA MET A 91 -3.97 -4.29 -9.02
C MET A 91 -2.97 -5.42 -9.28
N LEU A 92 -2.97 -5.92 -10.51
CA LEU A 92 -2.04 -6.94 -10.98
C LEU A 92 -1.33 -6.40 -12.23
N PRO A 93 0.00 -6.57 -12.36
CA PRO A 93 0.92 -7.17 -11.39
C PRO A 93 1.13 -6.31 -10.13
N MET A 94 1.74 -6.90 -9.08
CA MET A 94 1.97 -6.23 -7.79
C MET A 94 2.74 -4.91 -7.92
N ASP A 95 3.62 -4.82 -8.92
CA ASP A 95 4.48 -3.65 -9.17
C ASP A 95 3.83 -2.59 -10.06
N ALA A 96 2.60 -2.82 -10.55
CA ALA A 96 1.95 -1.93 -11.50
C ALA A 96 1.76 -0.51 -10.96
N ILE A 97 1.46 -0.36 -9.66
CA ILE A 97 1.33 0.96 -9.03
C ILE A 97 2.67 1.67 -8.95
N ALA A 98 3.73 0.99 -8.51
CA ALA A 98 5.06 1.59 -8.42
C ALA A 98 5.56 2.02 -9.82
N ASN A 99 5.28 1.21 -10.84
CA ASN A 99 5.60 1.55 -12.23
C ASN A 99 4.82 2.78 -12.72
N LEU A 100 3.53 2.89 -12.38
CA LEU A 100 2.72 4.05 -12.73
C LEU A 100 3.23 5.31 -12.04
N GLU A 101 3.51 5.24 -10.73
CA GLU A 101 4.05 6.35 -9.93
C GLU A 101 5.38 6.87 -10.52
N ASN A 102 6.26 5.97 -11.01
CA ASN A 102 7.54 6.33 -11.61
C ASN A 102 7.45 6.94 -13.03
N THR A 103 6.31 6.83 -13.70
CA THR A 103 6.11 7.38 -15.07
C THR A 103 5.49 8.78 -15.08
N LEU A 104 5.00 9.25 -13.93
CA LEU A 104 4.36 10.55 -13.75
C LEU A 104 5.38 11.61 -13.32
#